data_AF-A0A7V4ZH39-F1
#
_entry.id   AF-A0A7V4ZH39-F1
#
_cell.length_a   1.000
_cell.length_b   1.000
_cell.length_c   1.000
_cell.angle_alpha   90.00
_cell.angle_beta   90.00
_cell.angle_gamma   90.00
#
_symmetry.space_group_name_H-M   'P 1'
#
loop_
_entity.id
_entity.type
_entity.pdbx_description
1 polymer ?
#
loop_
_entity_poly.entity_id
_entity_poly.type
_entity_poly.pdbx_seq_one_letter_code
_entity_poly.pdbx_strand_id
1 'polypeptide(L)'
;MAVNRASSWGFIGLPPCRDLLRRLYHTWRLSLSPPNGAWGARHCALPPSRSPGYNHQGNSCGYRRNLVNQKTVHPGTARDRKRARFQPKPSEKPHRRSPIVFVLGAVLVLLVAVGMALALGKSPVADTGLAGPSAATGQSSQPSSPSVKAATVGHAPYPVVQAENGAVRLPLATFDDGKAHYYTYVHNGKPVEFFILKSADGAVRAAFNACDVCYPFKKGYRQEGDEVVCNNCGRRFPANQINVVQGGCNPAPLDRSVDSDTLLIRAEDLAAGVKYF
;
A
#
# COMPACT_ATOMS: atom_id res chain seq x y z
N MET A 1 -13.83 -46.46 -70.48
CA MET A 1 -13.94 -45.08 -70.99
C MET A 1 -15.04 -44.37 -70.22
N ALA A 2 -14.69 -43.54 -69.24
CA ALA A 2 -15.63 -42.62 -68.59
C ALA A 2 -14.84 -41.49 -67.90
N VAL A 3 -15.39 -40.29 -68.06
CA VAL A 3 -14.87 -38.93 -67.86
C VAL A 3 -14.78 -38.53 -66.37
N ASN A 4 -13.85 -37.63 -66.00
CA ASN A 4 -14.12 -36.44 -65.14
C ASN A 4 -12.87 -35.56 -65.00
N ARG A 5 -12.78 -34.46 -65.78
CA ARG A 5 -13.21 -33.07 -65.47
C ARG A 5 -12.32 -32.36 -64.44
N ALA A 6 -11.33 -31.65 -64.97
CA ALA A 6 -10.64 -30.55 -64.32
C ALA A 6 -11.52 -29.29 -64.32
N SER A 7 -11.57 -28.60 -63.19
CA SER A 7 -12.27 -27.33 -63.02
C SER A 7 -11.30 -26.29 -62.49
N SER A 8 -10.85 -25.41 -63.39
CA SER A 8 -10.11 -24.19 -63.09
C SER A 8 -11.04 -23.17 -62.43
N TRP A 9 -10.67 -22.67 -61.24
CA TRP A 9 -11.27 -21.48 -60.66
C TRP A 9 -10.20 -20.39 -60.53
N GLY A 10 -10.46 -19.27 -61.18
CA GLY A 10 -9.60 -18.10 -61.23
C GLY A 10 -9.54 -17.36 -59.91
N PHE A 11 -8.35 -16.86 -59.60
CA PHE A 11 -8.09 -15.90 -58.55
C PHE A 11 -8.70 -14.53 -58.94
N ILE A 12 -9.69 -14.09 -58.16
CA ILE A 12 -10.12 -12.69 -58.14
C ILE A 12 -9.46 -12.04 -56.93
N GLY A 13 -8.57 -11.09 -57.19
CA GLY A 13 -7.85 -10.33 -56.17
C GLY A 13 -8.78 -9.39 -55.39
N LEU A 14 -8.74 -9.51 -54.07
CA LEU A 14 -9.31 -8.53 -53.13
C LEU A 14 -8.28 -7.42 -52.87
N PRO A 15 -8.67 -6.13 -52.88
CA PRO A 15 -7.78 -5.03 -52.54
C PRO A 15 -7.48 -4.98 -51.02
N PRO A 16 -6.30 -4.47 -50.62
CA PRO A 16 -5.87 -4.44 -49.23
C PRO A 16 -6.70 -3.47 -48.38
N CYS A 17 -7.23 -3.99 -47.28
CA CYS A 17 -7.99 -3.31 -46.24
C CYS A 17 -7.09 -2.38 -45.39
N ARG A 18 -6.47 -1.36 -46.01
CA ARG A 18 -5.56 -0.43 -45.31
C ARG A 18 -5.89 1.05 -45.45
N ASP A 19 -7.09 1.40 -45.95
CA ASP A 19 -7.49 2.80 -46.16
C ASP A 19 -8.80 3.25 -45.50
N LEU A 20 -9.51 2.36 -44.78
CA LEU A 20 -10.75 2.72 -44.09
C LEU A 20 -10.56 3.27 -42.66
N LEU A 21 -9.40 3.06 -42.04
CA LEU A 21 -9.13 3.55 -40.67
C LEU A 21 -8.55 4.97 -40.60
N ARG A 22 -8.17 5.59 -41.73
CA ARG A 22 -7.68 6.98 -41.76
C ARG A 22 -8.77 8.04 -41.90
N ARG A 23 -9.98 7.67 -42.36
CA ARG A 23 -11.09 8.63 -42.57
C ARG A 23 -12.04 8.80 -41.39
N LEU A 24 -11.96 7.96 -40.35
CA LEU A 24 -12.77 8.10 -39.14
C LEU A 24 -12.05 8.81 -37.97
N TYR A 25 -10.74 9.08 -38.09
CA TYR A 25 -9.97 9.74 -37.02
C TYR A 25 -9.90 11.28 -37.15
N HIS A 26 -10.33 11.86 -38.27
CA HIS A 26 -10.24 13.31 -38.52
C HIS A 26 -11.52 14.12 -38.31
N THR A 27 -12.68 13.49 -38.09
CA THR A 27 -13.96 14.19 -37.86
C THR A 27 -14.37 14.30 -36.39
N TRP A 28 -13.61 13.73 -35.45
CA TRP A 28 -13.86 13.88 -34.00
C TRP A 28 -12.97 14.94 -33.32
N ARG A 29 -11.97 15.48 -34.03
CA ARG A 29 -11.03 16.49 -33.50
C ARG A 29 -11.40 17.93 -33.88
N LEU A 30 -12.69 18.27 -33.91
CA LEU A 30 -13.15 19.65 -34.17
C LEU A 30 -14.40 20.11 -33.37
N SER A 31 -14.85 19.38 -32.33
CA SER A 31 -16.06 19.78 -31.57
C SER A 31 -15.87 19.99 -30.05
N LEU A 32 -14.64 20.02 -29.53
CA LEU A 32 -14.38 20.35 -28.12
C LEU A 32 -13.20 21.32 -27.96
N SER A 33 -13.36 22.53 -28.50
CA SER A 33 -12.59 23.70 -28.05
C SER A 33 -13.51 24.57 -27.19
N PRO A 34 -13.22 24.78 -25.90
CA PRO A 34 -13.90 25.82 -25.13
C PRO A 34 -13.41 27.20 -25.61
N PRO A 35 -14.29 28.21 -25.66
CA PRO A 35 -13.91 29.56 -26.04
C PRO A 35 -13.00 30.19 -24.96
N ASN A 36 -11.95 30.84 -25.43
CA ASN A 36 -11.12 31.77 -24.66
C ASN A 36 -12.00 32.85 -24.04
N GLY A 37 -11.96 33.01 -22.71
CA GLY A 37 -12.73 34.06 -22.05
C GLY A 37 -12.46 34.20 -20.56
N ALA A 38 -11.66 35.21 -20.22
CA ALA A 38 -11.77 36.05 -19.02
C ALA A 38 -11.60 35.39 -17.63
N TRP A 39 -10.36 35.17 -17.21
CA TRP A 39 -10.03 35.24 -15.78
C TRP A 39 -9.86 36.71 -15.40
N GLY A 40 -10.95 37.32 -14.93
CA GLY A 40 -10.92 38.63 -14.28
C GLY A 40 -10.03 38.58 -13.05
N ALA A 41 -9.03 39.45 -13.03
CA ALA A 41 -8.20 39.74 -11.87
C ALA A 41 -9.11 40.26 -10.74
N ARG A 42 -9.44 39.40 -9.77
CA ARG A 42 -10.02 39.84 -8.51
C ARG A 42 -8.90 40.36 -7.63
N HIS A 43 -8.83 41.68 -7.54
CA HIS A 43 -8.02 42.41 -6.57
C HIS A 43 -8.30 41.88 -5.15
N CYS A 44 -7.30 41.28 -4.52
CA CYS A 44 -7.30 41.06 -3.09
C CYS A 44 -7.13 42.42 -2.39
N ALA A 45 -8.25 42.99 -1.92
CA ALA A 45 -8.21 44.10 -0.98
C ALA A 45 -7.60 43.61 0.34
N LEU A 46 -6.46 44.21 0.71
CA LEU A 46 -5.85 44.06 2.03
C LEU A 46 -6.76 44.70 3.09
N PRO A 47 -7.01 44.07 4.24
CA PRO A 47 -7.67 44.74 5.35
C PRO A 47 -6.75 45.81 5.97
N PRO A 48 -7.30 46.96 6.43
CA PRO A 48 -6.50 48.05 6.97
C PRO A 48 -5.81 47.68 8.28
N SER A 49 -4.57 48.16 8.39
CA SER A 49 -3.69 48.13 9.55
C SER A 49 -4.35 48.74 10.79
N ARG A 50 -4.36 48.01 11.91
CA ARG A 50 -4.61 48.56 13.25
C ARG A 50 -3.39 49.35 13.73
N SER A 51 -3.57 50.64 13.97
CA SER A 51 -2.65 51.48 14.72
C SER A 51 -2.82 51.32 16.24
N PRO A 52 -1.79 51.62 17.05
CA PRO A 52 -1.77 51.39 18.48
C PRO A 52 -2.24 52.62 19.27
N GLY A 53 -2.85 52.43 20.44
CA GLY A 53 -3.09 53.56 21.33
C GLY A 53 -3.80 53.23 22.64
N TYR A 54 -3.04 53.47 23.70
CA TYR A 54 -3.45 54.14 24.92
C TYR A 54 -3.85 53.34 26.18
N ASN A 55 -3.07 53.69 27.19
CA ASN A 55 -2.98 53.27 28.58
C ASN A 55 -3.94 54.11 29.41
N HIS A 56 -4.66 53.50 30.35
CA HIS A 56 -5.28 54.24 31.45
C HIS A 56 -4.90 53.61 32.78
N GLN A 57 -4.07 54.35 33.50
CA GLN A 57 -3.82 54.25 34.93
C GLN A 57 -5.10 54.57 35.70
N GLY A 58 -5.29 53.90 36.84
CA GLY A 58 -6.31 54.23 37.82
C GLY A 58 -6.29 53.28 39.01
N ASN A 59 -5.52 53.67 40.04
CA ASN A 59 -5.73 53.58 41.51
C ASN A 59 -6.99 52.81 41.99
N SER A 60 -7.08 52.13 43.12
CA SER A 60 -6.29 51.96 44.34
C SER A 60 -7.23 51.20 45.31
N CYS A 61 -6.72 50.33 46.18
CA CYS A 61 -7.09 50.19 47.60
C CYS A 61 -6.59 48.86 48.16
N GLY A 62 -5.87 48.95 49.28
CA GLY A 62 -5.07 47.88 49.82
C GLY A 62 -5.84 46.87 50.67
N TYR A 63 -5.17 45.74 50.88
CA TYR A 63 -5.24 45.01 52.12
C TYR A 63 -3.97 44.15 52.29
N ARG A 64 -3.18 44.47 53.32
CA ARG A 64 -1.92 43.81 53.66
C ARG A 64 -2.25 42.68 54.65
N ARG A 65 -2.21 41.42 54.20
CA ARG A 65 -2.06 40.25 55.09
C ARG A 65 -0.86 39.43 54.64
N ASN A 66 0.05 39.21 55.59
CA ASN A 66 1.17 38.30 55.50
C ASN A 66 0.66 36.86 55.35
N LEU A 67 0.98 36.21 54.22
CA LEU A 67 0.98 34.76 54.09
C LEU A 67 2.23 34.35 53.30
N VAL A 68 3.19 33.83 54.05
CA VAL A 68 4.10 32.71 53.75
C VAL A 68 4.30 32.38 52.26
N ASN A 69 5.51 32.68 51.79
CA ASN A 69 6.32 31.87 50.87
C ASN A 69 5.58 31.21 49.69
N GLN A 70 5.34 31.97 48.63
CA GLN A 70 5.19 31.43 47.28
C GLN A 70 6.06 32.25 46.32
N LYS A 71 7.12 31.63 45.79
CA LYS A 71 7.83 32.13 44.62
C LYS A 71 6.82 32.34 43.50
N THR A 72 6.56 33.60 43.16
CA THR A 72 5.75 33.98 42.01
C THR A 72 6.45 33.53 40.74
N VAL A 73 5.97 32.44 40.14
CA VAL A 73 6.31 32.09 38.76
C VAL A 73 5.59 33.10 37.87
N HIS A 74 6.32 34.07 37.32
CA HIS A 74 5.79 34.95 36.29
C HIS A 74 5.26 34.09 35.13
N PRO A 75 4.02 34.30 34.64
CA PRO A 75 3.57 33.64 33.43
C PRO A 75 4.43 34.16 32.29
N GLY A 76 5.34 33.31 31.80
CA GLY A 76 6.18 33.62 30.64
C GLY A 76 5.32 34.15 29.49
N THR A 77 5.93 35.02 28.69
CA THR A 77 5.28 35.68 27.56
C THR A 77 4.68 34.64 26.60
N ALA A 78 3.77 35.05 25.72
CA ALA A 78 3.24 34.18 24.67
C ALA A 78 4.37 33.55 23.81
N ARG A 79 5.53 34.21 23.73
CA ARG A 79 6.75 33.71 23.09
C ARG A 79 7.39 32.56 23.87
N ASP A 80 7.45 32.65 25.19
CA ASP A 80 7.97 31.59 26.07
C ASP A 80 7.10 30.34 26.04
N ARG A 81 5.76 30.52 25.98
CA ARG A 81 4.80 29.41 25.81
C ARG A 81 4.94 28.70 24.47
N LYS A 82 5.36 29.41 23.42
CA LYS A 82 5.63 28.81 22.11
C LYS A 82 6.95 28.04 22.13
N ARG A 83 7.98 28.57 22.78
CA ARG A 83 9.29 27.92 22.92
C ARG A 83 9.23 26.64 23.76
N ALA A 84 8.42 26.62 24.82
CA ALA A 84 8.20 25.42 25.65
C ALA A 84 7.57 24.25 24.88
N ARG A 85 6.86 24.52 23.78
CA ARG A 85 6.23 23.48 22.94
C ARG A 85 7.22 22.73 22.05
N PHE A 86 8.40 23.30 21.78
CA PHE A 86 9.44 22.73 20.94
C PHE A 86 10.66 22.23 21.72
N GLN A 87 10.61 22.27 23.06
CA GLN A 87 11.61 21.63 23.89
C GLN A 87 11.44 20.10 23.77
N PRO A 88 12.48 19.34 23.38
CA PRO A 88 12.41 17.89 23.37
C PRO A 88 12.10 17.39 24.78
N LYS A 89 11.10 16.51 24.92
CA LYS A 89 10.78 15.88 26.21
C LYS A 89 12.03 15.16 26.73
N PRO A 90 12.35 15.23 28.03
CA PRO A 90 13.43 14.44 28.60
C PRO A 90 13.21 12.98 28.26
N SER A 91 14.20 12.32 27.66
CA SER A 91 14.14 10.90 27.34
C SER A 91 13.88 10.11 28.62
N GLU A 92 12.76 9.37 28.68
CA GLU A 92 12.49 8.43 29.74
C GLU A 92 13.68 7.45 29.85
N LYS A 93 14.26 7.34 31.05
CA LYS A 93 15.39 6.44 31.29
C LYS A 93 14.94 5.00 30.99
N PRO A 94 15.74 4.19 30.27
CA PRO A 94 15.35 2.83 29.96
C PRO A 94 15.11 2.04 31.24
N HIS A 95 13.93 1.42 31.34
CA HIS A 95 13.54 0.62 32.49
C HIS A 95 14.51 -0.58 32.59
N ARG A 96 15.34 -0.58 33.64
CA ARG A 96 16.26 -1.70 33.94
C ARG A 96 15.39 -2.92 34.25
N ARG A 97 15.27 -3.86 33.31
CA ARG A 97 14.49 -5.08 33.50
C ARG A 97 15.18 -5.92 34.59
N SER A 98 14.40 -6.34 35.59
CA SER A 98 14.88 -7.09 36.76
C SER A 98 15.62 -8.36 36.32
N PRO A 99 16.74 -8.74 36.97
CA PRO A 99 17.47 -9.97 36.67
C PRO A 99 16.60 -11.24 36.79
N ILE A 100 15.50 -11.15 37.55
CA ILE A 100 14.50 -12.23 37.71
C ILE A 100 13.86 -12.62 36.36
N VAL A 101 13.68 -11.67 35.43
CA VAL A 101 13.09 -11.92 34.12
C VAL A 101 14.00 -12.79 33.25
N PHE A 102 15.32 -12.65 33.39
CA PHE A 102 16.30 -13.46 32.66
C PHE A 102 16.39 -14.89 33.21
N VAL A 103 16.29 -15.06 34.53
CA VAL A 103 16.29 -16.38 35.17
C VAL A 103 15.04 -17.18 34.80
N LEU A 104 13.86 -16.55 34.87
CA LEU A 104 12.60 -17.20 34.48
C LEU A 104 12.58 -17.56 32.98
N GLY A 105 13.11 -16.68 32.12
CA GLY A 105 13.24 -16.96 30.69
C GLY A 105 14.18 -18.14 30.39
N ALA A 106 15.32 -18.22 31.08
CA ALA A 106 16.27 -19.32 30.90
C ALA A 106 15.70 -20.67 31.35
N VAL A 107 14.94 -20.71 32.46
CA VAL A 107 14.27 -21.92 32.94
C VAL A 107 13.20 -22.40 31.96
N LEU A 108 12.41 -21.48 31.39
CA LEU A 108 11.39 -21.82 30.39
C LEU A 108 12.01 -22.44 29.12
N VAL A 109 13.10 -21.86 28.62
CA VAL A 109 13.81 -22.37 27.43
C VAL A 109 14.38 -23.77 27.68
N LEU A 110 14.94 -24.01 28.88
CA LEU A 110 15.46 -25.32 29.28
C LEU A 110 14.36 -26.39 29.34
N LEU A 111 13.18 -26.04 29.88
CA LEU A 111 12.05 -26.98 29.95
C LEU A 111 11.51 -27.34 28.55
N VAL A 112 11.45 -26.37 27.64
CA VAL A 112 11.03 -26.62 26.24
C VAL A 112 12.06 -27.49 25.51
N ALA A 113 13.36 -27.23 25.69
CA ALA A 113 14.42 -28.02 25.07
C ALA A 113 14.43 -29.48 25.55
N VAL A 114 14.23 -29.71 26.86
CA VAL A 114 14.12 -31.06 27.44
C VAL A 114 12.85 -31.77 26.96
N GLY A 115 11.72 -31.07 26.86
CA GLY A 115 10.49 -31.63 26.31
C GLY A 115 10.63 -32.04 24.83
N MET A 116 11.36 -31.26 24.04
CA MET A 116 11.61 -31.55 22.62
C MET A 116 12.58 -32.73 22.42
N ALA A 117 13.56 -32.90 23.31
CA ALA A 117 14.49 -34.04 23.29
C ALA A 117 13.80 -35.38 23.62
N LEU A 118 12.73 -35.37 24.43
CA LEU A 118 11.97 -36.58 24.76
C LEU A 118 10.97 -37.01 23.66
N ALA A 119 10.74 -36.18 22.64
CA ALA A 119 9.83 -36.47 21.53
C ALA A 119 10.49 -37.11 20.29
N LEU A 120 11.80 -37.37 20.31
CA LEU A 120 12.56 -37.92 19.17
C LEU A 120 12.76 -39.45 19.21
N GLY A 121 11.85 -40.18 19.86
CA GLY A 121 11.87 -41.64 19.96
C GLY A 121 10.86 -42.35 19.05
N LYS A 122 10.76 -42.00 17.76
CA LYS A 122 10.00 -42.81 16.79
C LYS A 122 10.50 -42.55 15.36
N SER A 123 11.43 -43.37 14.90
CA SER A 123 11.77 -43.45 13.48
C SER A 123 10.69 -44.25 12.74
N PRO A 124 10.17 -43.77 11.59
CA PRO A 124 9.58 -44.66 10.60
C PRO A 124 10.62 -45.03 9.55
N VAL A 125 10.51 -46.29 9.16
CA VAL A 125 11.35 -47.06 8.26
C VAL A 125 11.34 -46.46 6.85
N ALA A 126 12.51 -46.44 6.22
CA ALA A 126 12.67 -46.14 4.80
C ALA A 126 12.34 -47.39 3.98
N ASP A 127 11.32 -47.31 3.12
CA ASP A 127 11.11 -48.28 2.05
C ASP A 127 11.56 -47.70 0.72
N THR A 128 12.63 -48.29 0.19
CA THR A 128 13.12 -48.13 -1.17
C THR A 128 12.16 -48.81 -2.15
N GLY A 129 11.38 -48.02 -2.87
CA GLY A 129 10.57 -48.46 -4.01
C GLY A 129 11.11 -47.91 -5.32
N LEU A 130 11.73 -48.76 -6.14
CA LEU A 130 12.03 -48.51 -7.54
C LEU A 130 10.74 -48.48 -8.37
N ALA A 131 10.47 -47.38 -9.08
CA ALA A 131 9.55 -47.38 -10.23
C ALA A 131 9.80 -46.17 -11.16
N GLY A 132 10.38 -46.46 -12.34
CA GLY A 132 10.06 -45.91 -13.67
C GLY A 132 10.17 -44.41 -13.97
N PRO A 133 10.81 -44.00 -15.09
CA PRO A 133 10.69 -42.64 -15.60
C PRO A 133 9.38 -42.53 -16.40
N SER A 134 8.39 -41.86 -15.84
CA SER A 134 7.22 -41.44 -16.59
C SER A 134 7.29 -39.93 -16.81
N ALA A 135 7.59 -39.57 -18.07
CA ALA A 135 7.43 -38.22 -18.58
C ALA A 135 5.94 -37.83 -18.48
N ALA A 136 5.59 -37.13 -17.42
CA ALA A 136 4.31 -36.46 -17.30
C ALA A 136 4.52 -34.98 -17.67
N THR A 137 4.09 -34.63 -18.88
CA THR A 137 3.80 -33.27 -19.32
C THR A 137 2.78 -32.68 -18.35
N GLY A 138 3.25 -32.00 -17.31
CA GLY A 138 2.43 -31.27 -16.36
C GLY A 138 1.89 -30.00 -17.00
N GLN A 139 0.73 -30.11 -17.65
CA GLN A 139 -0.13 -28.96 -17.87
C GLN A 139 -0.61 -28.49 -16.50
N SER A 140 -0.07 -27.35 -16.05
CA SER A 140 -0.55 -26.59 -14.91
C SER A 140 -2.00 -26.19 -15.18
N SER A 141 -2.94 -27.00 -14.69
CA SER A 141 -4.34 -26.62 -14.59
C SER A 141 -4.45 -25.60 -13.46
N GLN A 142 -4.22 -24.32 -13.77
CA GLN A 142 -4.62 -23.22 -12.91
C GLN A 142 -6.14 -23.33 -12.68
N PRO A 143 -6.61 -23.45 -11.43
CA PRO A 143 -8.04 -23.40 -11.14
C PRO A 143 -8.57 -22.05 -11.63
N SER A 144 -9.62 -22.08 -12.45
CA SER A 144 -10.30 -20.88 -12.94
C SER A 144 -10.77 -20.05 -11.75
N SER A 145 -10.04 -18.97 -11.44
CA SER A 145 -10.37 -18.06 -10.34
C SER A 145 -11.78 -17.49 -10.54
N PRO A 146 -12.59 -17.37 -9.47
CA PRO A 146 -13.90 -16.74 -9.58
C PRO A 146 -13.78 -15.33 -10.16
N SER A 147 -14.65 -14.97 -11.11
CA SER A 147 -14.65 -13.67 -11.75
C SER A 147 -15.16 -12.59 -10.78
N VAL A 148 -14.25 -11.99 -10.04
CA VAL A 148 -14.54 -10.90 -9.10
C VAL A 148 -14.46 -9.56 -9.86
N LYS A 149 -15.42 -8.66 -9.62
CA LYS A 149 -15.36 -7.29 -10.15
C LYS A 149 -14.18 -6.55 -9.48
N ALA A 150 -13.39 -5.83 -10.29
CA ALA A 150 -12.33 -4.96 -9.80
C ALA A 150 -12.85 -3.93 -8.76
N ALA A 151 -12.09 -3.72 -7.70
CA ALA A 151 -12.37 -2.75 -6.65
C ALA A 151 -11.92 -1.32 -7.05
N THR A 152 -10.92 -1.22 -7.93
CA THR A 152 -10.52 0.04 -8.56
C THR A 152 -10.85 0.05 -10.07
N VAL A 153 -10.81 1.25 -10.66
CA VAL A 153 -11.24 1.51 -12.04
C VAL A 153 -10.05 1.78 -12.96
N GLY A 154 -10.24 1.53 -14.25
CA GLY A 154 -9.23 1.80 -15.28
C GLY A 154 -8.28 0.64 -15.58
N HIS A 155 -8.60 -0.56 -15.11
CA HIS A 155 -7.86 -1.80 -15.41
C HIS A 155 -8.81 -3.01 -15.44
N ALA A 156 -8.33 -4.14 -15.96
CA ALA A 156 -9.01 -5.43 -15.84
C ALA A 156 -8.87 -5.98 -14.40
N PRO A 157 -9.78 -6.85 -13.94
CA PRO A 157 -9.67 -7.45 -12.60
C PRO A 157 -8.31 -8.12 -12.36
N TYR A 158 -7.75 -7.92 -11.17
CA TYR A 158 -6.49 -8.56 -10.77
C TYR A 158 -6.71 -10.01 -10.34
N PRO A 159 -5.68 -10.88 -10.45
CA PRO A 159 -5.73 -12.26 -9.94
C PRO A 159 -6.25 -12.33 -8.50
N VAL A 160 -7.20 -13.24 -8.28
CA VAL A 160 -7.77 -13.45 -6.94
C VAL A 160 -6.88 -14.41 -6.16
N VAL A 161 -6.48 -13.99 -4.95
CA VAL A 161 -5.73 -14.83 -4.01
C VAL A 161 -6.65 -15.33 -2.90
N GLN A 162 -6.34 -16.52 -2.39
CA GLN A 162 -7.05 -17.12 -1.26
C GLN A 162 -6.14 -17.15 -0.04
N ALA A 163 -6.74 -17.01 1.14
CA ALA A 163 -6.02 -17.21 2.39
C ALA A 163 -6.13 -18.68 2.81
N GLU A 164 -4.99 -19.29 3.08
CA GLU A 164 -4.89 -20.65 3.63
C GLU A 164 -4.34 -20.55 5.05
N ASN A 165 -5.01 -21.21 6.00
CA ASN A 165 -4.65 -21.15 7.42
C ASN A 165 -4.48 -19.70 7.93
N GLY A 166 -5.38 -18.81 7.52
CA GLY A 166 -5.42 -17.42 7.97
C GLY A 166 -4.43 -16.47 7.28
N ALA A 167 -3.70 -16.90 6.25
CA ALA A 167 -2.78 -16.04 5.52
C ALA A 167 -2.76 -16.30 4.01
N VAL A 168 -2.58 -15.24 3.23
CA VAL A 168 -2.16 -15.33 1.83
C VAL A 168 -0.66 -15.59 1.80
N ARG A 169 -0.23 -16.58 1.00
CA ARG A 169 1.16 -16.99 0.81
C ARG A 169 1.57 -16.82 -0.64
N LEU A 170 2.65 -16.08 -0.87
CA LEU A 170 3.15 -15.78 -2.21
C LEU A 170 4.66 -16.06 -2.28
N PRO A 171 5.15 -16.81 -3.30
CA PRO A 171 6.58 -17.07 -3.44
C PRO A 171 7.35 -15.76 -3.65
N LEU A 172 8.44 -15.55 -2.91
CA LEU A 172 9.25 -14.33 -3.01
C LEU A 172 9.84 -14.12 -4.39
N ALA A 173 10.18 -15.20 -5.09
CA ALA A 173 10.73 -15.18 -6.44
C ALA A 173 9.80 -14.49 -7.46
N THR A 174 8.48 -14.45 -7.18
CA THR A 174 7.49 -13.74 -8.00
C THR A 174 7.85 -12.26 -8.17
N PHE A 175 8.50 -11.66 -7.16
CA PHE A 175 8.80 -10.23 -7.10
C PHE A 175 10.24 -9.90 -7.53
N ASP A 176 11.02 -10.88 -8.00
CA ASP A 176 12.42 -10.67 -8.42
C ASP A 176 12.54 -9.82 -9.68
N ASP A 177 11.45 -9.65 -10.43
CA ASP A 177 11.41 -8.79 -11.61
C ASP A 177 11.34 -7.29 -11.29
N GLY A 178 11.23 -6.93 -9.99
CA GLY A 178 11.13 -5.56 -9.52
C GLY A 178 9.82 -4.84 -9.90
N LYS A 179 8.85 -5.57 -10.47
CA LYS A 179 7.57 -5.00 -10.89
C LYS A 179 6.54 -5.08 -9.77
N ALA A 180 5.55 -4.19 -9.82
CA ALA A 180 4.37 -4.26 -8.98
C ALA A 180 3.42 -5.34 -9.51
N HIS A 181 3.19 -6.35 -8.67
CA HIS A 181 2.22 -7.42 -8.88
C HIS A 181 0.97 -7.09 -8.07
N TYR A 182 -0.17 -7.05 -8.74
CA TYR A 182 -1.45 -6.66 -8.16
C TYR A 182 -2.32 -7.88 -7.94
N TYR A 183 -3.06 -7.89 -6.83
CA TYR A 183 -3.91 -8.99 -6.42
C TYR A 183 -5.23 -8.48 -5.84
N THR A 184 -6.24 -9.35 -5.88
CA THR A 184 -7.52 -9.16 -5.21
C THR A 184 -7.69 -10.20 -4.11
N TYR A 185 -7.98 -9.78 -2.89
CA TYR A 185 -8.49 -10.65 -1.82
C TYR A 185 -9.97 -10.37 -1.60
N VAL A 186 -10.81 -11.40 -1.48
CA VAL A 186 -12.25 -11.21 -1.25
C VAL A 186 -12.58 -11.47 0.21
N HIS A 187 -12.97 -10.43 0.93
CA HIS A 187 -13.42 -10.54 2.31
C HIS A 187 -14.94 -10.29 2.39
N ASN A 188 -15.71 -11.32 2.77
CA ASN A 188 -17.17 -11.23 2.89
C ASN A 188 -17.86 -10.63 1.64
N GLY A 189 -17.41 -11.08 0.46
CA GLY A 189 -17.91 -10.60 -0.84
C GLY A 189 -17.40 -9.22 -1.27
N LYS A 190 -16.57 -8.54 -0.46
CA LYS A 190 -15.95 -7.26 -0.80
C LYS A 190 -14.53 -7.48 -1.32
N PRO A 191 -14.20 -7.00 -2.54
CA PRO A 191 -12.85 -7.09 -3.07
C PRO A 191 -11.93 -6.07 -2.40
N VAL A 192 -10.75 -6.51 -1.98
CA VAL A 192 -9.65 -5.71 -1.45
C VAL A 192 -8.47 -5.86 -2.39
N GLU A 193 -8.07 -4.76 -3.01
CA GLU A 193 -6.94 -4.76 -3.94
C GLU A 193 -5.67 -4.27 -3.26
N PHE A 194 -4.57 -4.96 -3.54
CA PHE A 194 -3.25 -4.64 -3.01
C PHE A 194 -2.18 -4.96 -4.04
N PHE A 195 -0.99 -4.42 -3.84
CA PHE A 195 0.15 -4.69 -4.70
C PHE A 195 1.40 -4.99 -3.88
N ILE A 196 2.29 -5.76 -4.50
CA ILE A 196 3.58 -6.15 -3.95
C ILE A 196 4.65 -5.87 -5.00
N LEU A 197 5.80 -5.33 -4.59
CA LEU A 197 6.96 -5.14 -5.45
C LEU A 197 8.25 -5.36 -4.65
N LYS A 198 9.32 -5.78 -5.28
CA LYS A 198 10.67 -5.71 -4.69
C LYS A 198 11.33 -4.41 -5.11
N SER A 199 11.65 -3.55 -4.15
CA SER A 199 12.35 -2.29 -4.43
C SER A 199 13.84 -2.52 -4.68
N ALA A 200 14.52 -1.52 -5.24
CA ALA A 200 15.95 -1.60 -5.58
C ALA A 200 16.89 -1.88 -4.38
N ASP A 201 16.41 -1.65 -3.15
CA ASP A 201 17.11 -2.02 -1.91
C ASP A 201 16.94 -3.50 -1.52
N GLY A 202 16.31 -4.31 -2.37
CA GLY A 202 16.07 -5.73 -2.18
C GLY A 202 14.87 -6.06 -1.28
N ALA A 203 14.24 -5.06 -0.66
CA ALA A 203 13.10 -5.29 0.20
C ALA A 203 11.81 -5.50 -0.60
N VAL A 204 11.10 -6.60 -0.34
CA VAL A 204 9.73 -6.78 -0.84
C VAL A 204 8.81 -5.85 -0.06
N ARG A 205 8.01 -5.02 -0.72
CA ARG A 205 7.07 -4.03 -0.17
C ARG A 205 5.65 -4.46 -0.51
N ALA A 206 4.71 -4.26 0.41
CA ALA A 206 3.28 -4.49 0.16
C ALA A 206 2.47 -3.27 0.60
N ALA A 207 1.45 -2.92 -0.16
CA ALA A 207 0.52 -1.84 0.19
C ALA A 207 -0.85 -2.10 -0.44
N PHE A 208 -1.89 -1.51 0.14
CA PHE A 208 -3.19 -1.47 -0.53
C PHE A 208 -3.10 -0.64 -1.81
N ASN A 209 -3.93 -0.99 -2.80
CA ASN A 209 -4.09 -0.22 -4.02
C ASN A 209 -4.98 1.03 -3.77
N ALA A 210 -4.70 1.76 -2.69
CA ALA A 210 -5.46 2.90 -2.19
C ALA A 210 -4.61 3.73 -1.21
N CYS A 211 -5.06 4.94 -0.86
CA CYS A 211 -4.47 5.75 0.21
C CYS A 211 -5.55 6.51 0.97
N ASP A 212 -5.19 7.13 2.09
CA ASP A 212 -6.13 7.82 2.97
C ASP A 212 -6.87 8.99 2.32
N VAL A 213 -6.29 9.57 1.25
CA VAL A 213 -6.82 10.78 0.60
C VAL A 213 -7.62 10.46 -0.66
N CYS A 214 -7.09 9.62 -1.55
CA CYS A 214 -7.65 9.43 -2.89
C CYS A 214 -8.49 8.16 -3.05
N TYR A 215 -8.62 7.32 -2.01
CA TYR A 215 -9.43 6.09 -2.11
C TYR A 215 -10.89 6.30 -2.56
N PRO A 216 -11.59 7.42 -2.29
CA PRO A 216 -12.98 7.59 -2.75
C PRO A 216 -13.10 7.57 -4.27
N PHE A 217 -12.04 7.90 -5.01
CA PHE A 217 -12.02 7.89 -6.48
C PHE A 217 -11.72 6.52 -7.08
N LYS A 218 -11.29 5.54 -6.27
CA LYS A 218 -11.07 4.15 -6.68
C LYS A 218 -10.16 3.99 -7.90
N LYS A 219 -9.09 4.77 -8.04
CA LYS A 219 -8.17 4.69 -9.21
C LYS A 219 -6.87 3.92 -8.93
N GLY A 220 -6.55 3.68 -7.67
CA GLY A 220 -5.33 2.97 -7.28
C GLY A 220 -4.02 3.64 -7.71
N TYR A 221 -3.00 2.80 -7.88
CA TYR A 221 -1.62 3.15 -8.17
C TYR A 221 -1.08 2.35 -9.35
N ARG A 222 -0.10 2.89 -10.06
CA ARG A 222 0.71 2.18 -11.05
C ARG A 222 2.18 2.36 -10.75
N GLN A 223 3.02 1.43 -11.15
CA GLN A 223 4.47 1.63 -11.13
C GLN A 223 4.94 2.34 -12.41
N GLU A 224 5.88 3.27 -12.27
CA GLU A 224 6.63 3.88 -13.36
C GLU A 224 8.11 3.92 -12.97
N GLY A 225 8.93 3.02 -13.54
CA GLY A 225 10.33 2.87 -13.14
C GLY A 225 10.45 2.50 -11.65
N ASP A 226 11.27 3.25 -10.91
CA ASP A 226 11.47 3.07 -9.46
C ASP A 226 10.47 3.88 -8.61
N GLU A 227 9.37 4.35 -9.20
CA GLU A 227 8.33 5.09 -8.50
C GLU A 227 6.98 4.37 -8.60
N VAL A 228 6.14 4.57 -7.58
CA VAL A 228 4.72 4.23 -7.59
C VAL A 228 3.92 5.54 -7.67
N VAL A 229 3.00 5.61 -8.61
CA VAL A 229 2.28 6.83 -8.99
C VAL A 229 0.79 6.68 -8.72
N CYS A 230 0.21 7.64 -8.00
CA CYS A 230 -1.24 7.68 -7.78
C CYS A 230 -1.96 7.97 -9.11
N ASN A 231 -2.86 7.08 -9.51
CA ASN A 231 -3.63 7.26 -10.76
C ASN A 231 -4.68 8.38 -10.66
N ASN A 232 -4.96 8.90 -9.46
CA ASN A 232 -5.86 10.03 -9.28
C ASN A 232 -5.17 11.39 -9.33
N CYS A 233 -4.15 11.60 -8.49
CA CYS A 233 -3.52 12.91 -8.30
C CYS A 233 -2.12 13.03 -8.92
N GLY A 234 -1.56 11.95 -9.48
CA GLY A 234 -0.27 11.97 -10.15
C GLY A 234 0.95 12.10 -9.24
N ARG A 235 0.77 12.11 -7.90
CA ARG A 235 1.89 12.10 -6.95
C ARG A 235 2.70 10.82 -7.11
N ARG A 236 4.02 10.97 -7.00
CA ARG A 236 5.03 9.93 -7.20
C ARG A 236 5.69 9.61 -5.87
N PHE A 237 5.93 8.33 -5.62
CA PHE A 237 6.51 7.82 -4.38
C PHE A 237 7.63 6.86 -4.74
N PRO A 238 8.85 7.04 -4.20
CA PRO A 238 9.93 6.08 -4.41
C PRO A 238 9.50 4.67 -3.97
N ALA A 239 9.78 3.65 -4.79
CA ALA A 239 9.41 2.27 -4.50
C ALA A 239 9.99 1.79 -3.16
N ASN A 240 11.22 2.21 -2.84
CA ASN A 240 11.89 1.94 -1.56
C ASN A 240 11.32 2.74 -0.36
N GLN A 241 10.29 3.56 -0.55
CA GLN A 241 9.54 4.21 0.55
C GLN A 241 8.14 3.62 0.73
N ILE A 242 7.69 2.73 -0.15
CA ILE A 242 6.39 2.06 -0.02
C ILE A 242 6.39 1.20 1.23
N ASN A 243 5.37 1.39 2.07
CA ASN A 243 5.23 0.74 3.38
C ASN A 243 6.34 1.12 4.39
N VAL A 244 7.07 2.21 4.14
CA VAL A 244 8.00 2.83 5.12
C VAL A 244 7.48 4.21 5.50
N VAL A 245 7.19 5.05 4.50
CA VAL A 245 6.47 6.30 4.72
C VAL A 245 4.98 6.02 4.60
N GLN A 246 4.24 6.39 5.63
CA GLN A 246 2.82 6.06 5.77
C GLN A 246 1.98 7.34 5.89
N GLY A 247 0.70 7.21 5.56
CA GLY A 247 -0.28 8.26 5.70
C GLY A 247 -0.39 9.21 4.50
N GLY A 248 -1.57 9.83 4.40
CA GLY A 248 -1.86 10.85 3.40
C GLY A 248 -1.96 10.25 1.99
N CYS A 249 -1.18 10.79 1.05
CA CYS A 249 -1.19 10.30 -0.34
C CYS A 249 -0.29 9.09 -0.58
N ASN A 250 0.52 8.64 0.39
CA ASN A 250 1.30 7.41 0.21
C ASN A 250 0.34 6.21 0.11
N PRO A 251 0.64 5.17 -0.69
CA PRO A 251 -0.11 3.92 -0.65
C PRO A 251 -0.25 3.43 0.80
N ALA A 252 -1.47 3.09 1.20
CA ALA A 252 -1.75 2.67 2.56
C ALA A 252 -0.97 1.37 2.88
N PRO A 253 -0.22 1.32 3.98
CA PRO A 253 0.67 0.20 4.28
C PRO A 253 -0.14 -1.09 4.49
N LEU A 254 0.44 -2.21 4.06
CA LEU A 254 -0.09 -3.54 4.30
C LEU A 254 0.96 -4.38 5.02
N ASP A 255 0.65 -4.81 6.23
CA ASP A 255 1.55 -5.63 7.02
C ASP A 255 1.87 -6.95 6.33
N ARG A 256 3.13 -7.37 6.44
CA ARG A 256 3.66 -8.58 5.80
C ARG A 256 4.82 -9.13 6.61
N SER A 257 5.04 -10.42 6.52
CA SER A 257 6.25 -11.08 7.00
C SER A 257 6.85 -11.93 5.91
N VAL A 258 8.13 -12.25 6.06
CA VAL A 258 8.83 -13.21 5.21
C VAL A 258 9.17 -14.41 6.07
N ASP A 259 8.81 -15.59 5.59
CA ASP A 259 9.23 -16.87 6.14
C ASP A 259 9.90 -17.66 5.03
N SER A 260 11.21 -17.86 5.17
CA SER A 260 12.04 -18.54 4.18
C SER A 260 11.85 -17.90 2.78
N ASP A 261 11.31 -18.64 1.81
CA ASP A 261 11.08 -18.17 0.44
C ASP A 261 9.64 -17.68 0.18
N THR A 262 8.85 -17.47 1.24
CA THR A 262 7.44 -17.12 1.15
C THR A 262 7.16 -15.77 1.81
N LEU A 263 6.45 -14.90 1.09
CA LEU A 263 5.80 -13.72 1.66
C LEU A 263 4.46 -14.13 2.27
N LEU A 264 4.22 -13.74 3.51
CA LEU A 264 2.96 -13.94 4.22
C LEU A 264 2.27 -12.61 4.46
N ILE A 265 0.96 -12.59 4.20
CA ILE A 265 0.07 -11.49 4.54
C ILE A 265 -1.13 -12.09 5.27
N ARG A 266 -1.39 -11.64 6.51
CA ARG A 266 -2.51 -12.20 7.28
C ARG A 266 -3.83 -11.77 6.65
N ALA A 267 -4.80 -12.69 6.66
CA ALA A 267 -6.15 -12.43 6.15
C ALA A 267 -6.83 -11.26 6.88
N GLU A 268 -6.55 -11.09 8.18
CA GLU A 268 -7.05 -9.98 9.00
C GLU A 268 -6.48 -8.62 8.56
N ASP A 269 -5.19 -8.57 8.18
CA ASP A 269 -4.55 -7.35 7.69
C ASP A 269 -5.18 -6.94 6.36
N LEU A 270 -5.42 -7.90 5.47
CA LEU A 270 -6.15 -7.65 4.22
C LEU A 270 -7.59 -7.19 4.49
N ALA A 271 -8.30 -7.82 5.42
CA ALA A 271 -9.66 -7.45 5.78
C ALA A 271 -9.75 -6.02 6.32
N ALA A 272 -8.75 -5.53 7.04
CA ALA A 272 -8.68 -4.14 7.51
C ALA A 272 -8.68 -3.11 6.36
N GLY A 273 -8.26 -3.53 5.15
CA GLY A 273 -8.27 -2.73 3.93
C GLY A 273 -9.64 -2.48 3.32
N VAL A 274 -10.69 -3.22 3.73
CA VAL A 274 -12.06 -3.09 3.19
C VAL A 274 -12.57 -1.65 3.23
N LYS A 275 -12.19 -0.86 4.23
CA LYS A 275 -12.57 0.56 4.33
C LYS A 275 -12.15 1.42 3.13
N TYR A 276 -11.14 0.99 2.35
CA TYR A 276 -10.66 1.70 1.18
C TYR A 276 -11.40 1.32 -0.11
N PHE A 277 -12.20 0.24 -0.13
CA PHE A 277 -12.79 -0.38 -1.33
C PHE A 277 -14.33 -0.49 -1.22
#